data_AF-A0A822C3T1-F1
#
_entry.id   AF-A0A822C3T1-F1
#
_cell.length_a   1.000
_cell.length_b   1.000
_cell.length_c   1.000
_cell.angle_alpha   90.00
_cell.angle_beta   90.00
_cell.angle_gamma   90.00
#
_symmetry.space_group_name_H-M   'P 1'
#
loop_
_entity.id
_entity.type
_entity.pdbx_description
1 polymer ?
#
loop_
_entity_poly.entity_id
_entity_poly.type
_entity_poly.pdbx_seq_one_letter_code
_entity_poly.pdbx_strand_id
1 'polypeptide(L)'
;RYPFSPFIIRFSTRLIQEQKAAEELCKFVKDNKQIDLELCGFRKSTSECLSNEFALLLFVKTSYSFFALYDENNWPQSLLGLAFSQPYAPSIPPQLSLLVKNVSLTVDFAHFTNEV
;
A
#
# COMPACT_ATOMS: atom_id res chain seq x y z
N ARG A 1 16.51 6.46 -6.19
CA ARG A 1 15.09 6.69 -6.56
C ARG A 1 14.32 5.46 -6.12
N TYR A 2 13.15 5.62 -5.50
CA TYR A 2 12.30 4.49 -5.12
C TYR A 2 11.47 4.02 -6.33
N PRO A 3 11.20 2.71 -6.47
CA PRO A 3 10.50 2.17 -7.63
C PRO A 3 8.99 2.48 -7.63
N PHE A 4 8.42 2.74 -6.45
CA PHE A 4 6.99 3.01 -6.25
C PHE A 4 6.77 4.26 -5.40
N SER A 5 5.60 4.89 -5.57
CA SER A 5 5.13 5.93 -4.64
C SER A 5 4.95 5.32 -3.24
N PRO A 6 5.30 6.05 -2.16
CA PRO A 6 5.18 5.52 -0.82
C PRO A 6 3.73 5.33 -0.40
N PHE A 7 3.48 4.29 0.40
CA PHE A 7 2.26 4.20 1.19
C PHE A 7 2.35 5.14 2.37
N ILE A 8 1.26 5.81 2.70
CA ILE A 8 1.23 6.83 3.74
C ILE A 8 0.29 6.36 4.83
N ILE A 9 0.83 6.25 6.05
CA ILE A 9 0.09 5.85 7.25
C ILE A 9 0.10 7.04 8.20
N ARG A 10 -1.06 7.45 8.70
CA ARG A 10 -1.19 8.52 9.68
C ARG A 10 -1.62 7.98 11.03
N PHE A 11 -0.99 8.47 12.07
CA PHE A 11 -1.33 8.17 13.45
C PHE A 11 -1.66 9.47 14.20
N SER A 12 -2.55 9.38 15.19
CA SER A 12 -2.94 10.50 16.05
C SER A 12 -1.94 10.78 17.20
N THR A 13 -0.71 10.24 17.11
CA THR A 13 0.34 10.44 18.11
C THR A 13 1.71 10.56 17.46
N ARG A 14 2.58 11.41 18.02
CA ARG A 14 3.96 11.62 17.56
C ARG A 14 4.97 10.63 18.13
N LEU A 15 4.58 9.87 19.15
CA LEU A 15 5.44 8.93 19.86
C LEU A 15 5.37 7.54 19.23
N ILE A 16 5.82 7.43 17.98
CA ILE A 16 5.84 6.16 17.24
C ILE A 16 7.26 5.85 16.85
N GLN A 17 7.68 4.61 17.12
CA GLN A 17 8.94 4.07 16.64
C GLN A 17 8.72 3.52 15.24
N GLU A 18 9.18 4.26 14.23
CA GLU A 18 8.89 3.98 12.82
C GLU A 18 9.32 2.58 12.41
N GLN A 19 10.49 2.16 12.88
CA GLN A 19 11.03 0.84 12.63
C GLN A 19 10.12 -0.26 13.17
N LYS A 20 9.64 -0.13 14.41
CA LYS A 20 8.75 -1.13 15.01
C LYS A 20 7.41 -1.21 14.28
N ALA A 21 6.87 -0.07 13.85
CA ALA A 21 5.62 -0.04 13.08
C ALA A 21 5.78 -0.76 11.72
N ALA A 22 6.91 -0.54 11.04
CA ALA A 22 7.22 -1.22 9.79
C ALA A 22 7.44 -2.73 9.98
N GLU A 23 8.19 -3.13 11.02
CA GLU A 23 8.43 -4.53 11.36
C GLU A 23 7.14 -5.28 11.72
N GLU A 24 6.26 -4.65 12.50
CA GLU A 24 4.97 -5.22 12.86
C GLU A 24 4.06 -5.38 11.64
N LEU A 25 4.04 -4.40 10.73
CA LEU A 25 3.29 -4.53 9.48
C LEU A 25 3.80 -5.70 8.64
N CYS A 26 5.13 -5.80 8.44
CA CYS A 26 5.74 -6.91 7.72
C CYS A 26 5.38 -8.26 8.36
N LYS A 27 5.45 -8.33 9.69
CA LYS A 27 5.09 -9.54 10.44
C LYS A 27 3.62 -9.89 10.28
N PHE A 28 2.71 -8.93 10.44
CA PHE A 28 1.28 -9.14 10.29
C PHE A 28 0.94 -9.71 8.91
N VAL A 29 1.46 -9.09 7.85
CA VAL A 29 1.19 -9.51 6.47
C VAL A 29 1.77 -10.88 6.18
N LYS A 30 2.96 -11.18 6.71
CA LYS A 30 3.55 -12.52 6.63
C LYS A 30 2.69 -13.57 7.34
N ASP A 31 2.31 -13.31 8.58
CA ASP A 31 1.61 -14.28 9.43
C ASP A 31 0.16 -14.53 8.97
N ASN A 32 -0.54 -13.50 8.47
CA ASN A 32 -1.96 -13.58 8.11
C ASN A 32 -2.21 -13.83 6.63
N LYS A 33 -1.31 -13.38 5.75
CA LYS A 33 -1.49 -13.44 4.29
C LYS A 33 -0.45 -14.30 3.60
N GLN A 34 0.56 -14.79 4.33
CA GLN A 34 1.67 -15.57 3.78
C GLN A 34 2.44 -14.81 2.68
N ILE A 35 2.50 -13.47 2.80
CA ILE A 35 3.18 -12.57 1.88
C ILE A 35 4.40 -11.99 2.60
N ASP A 36 5.59 -12.20 2.03
CA ASP A 36 6.81 -11.53 2.49
C ASP A 36 6.90 -10.12 1.90
N LEU A 37 6.62 -9.10 2.72
CA LEU A 37 6.76 -7.70 2.33
C LEU A 37 8.24 -7.29 2.26
N GLU A 38 8.68 -6.85 1.10
CA GLU A 38 9.99 -6.26 0.89
C GLU A 38 9.90 -4.73 0.92
N LEU A 39 10.36 -4.13 2.01
CA LEU A 39 10.54 -2.68 2.14
C LEU A 39 11.94 -2.27 1.69
N CYS A 40 12.04 -1.15 0.97
CA CYS A 40 13.31 -0.49 0.67
C CYS A 40 13.61 0.69 1.61
N GLY A 41 12.64 1.06 2.45
CA GLY A 41 12.84 2.01 3.54
C GLY A 41 11.53 2.54 4.10
N PHE A 42 11.63 3.30 5.18
CA PHE A 42 10.54 4.04 5.78
C PHE A 42 11.07 5.34 6.36
N ARG A 43 10.23 6.38 6.41
CA ARG A 43 10.61 7.65 7.04
C ARG A 43 9.39 8.44 7.50
N LYS A 44 9.60 9.27 8.51
CA LYS A 44 8.64 10.31 8.88
C LYS A 44 8.43 11.30 7.74
N SER A 45 7.17 11.62 7.47
CA SER A 45 6.83 12.73 6.56
C SER A 45 7.23 14.06 7.19
N THR A 46 7.82 14.94 6.39
CA THR A 46 8.14 16.32 6.78
C THR A 46 6.97 17.27 6.53
N SER A 47 5.90 16.81 5.89
CA SER A 47 4.70 17.62 5.65
C SER A 47 3.98 17.92 6.95
N GLU A 48 3.43 19.13 7.06
CA GLU A 48 2.61 19.54 8.19
C GLU A 48 1.40 18.59 8.32
N CYS A 49 1.36 17.83 9.41
CA CYS A 49 0.16 17.13 9.86
C CYS A 49 -0.57 18.05 10.87
N LEU A 50 -1.85 17.79 11.14
CA LEU A 50 -2.56 18.52 12.20
C LEU A 50 -1.82 18.36 13.53
N SER A 51 -2.06 19.27 14.47
CA SER A 51 -1.45 19.22 15.81
C SER A 51 -1.61 17.82 16.43
N ASN A 52 -0.48 17.20 16.80
CA ASN A 52 -0.31 15.82 17.33
C ASN A 52 -0.38 14.65 16.35
N GLU A 53 -0.63 14.87 15.07
CA GLU A 53 -0.56 13.81 14.07
C GLU A 53 0.86 13.54 13.58
N PHE A 54 1.06 12.32 13.08
CA PHE A 54 2.31 11.82 12.56
C PHE A 54 2.03 10.99 11.30
N ALA A 55 2.76 11.25 10.21
CA ALA A 55 2.68 10.46 8.99
C ALA A 55 3.97 9.67 8.75
N LEU A 56 3.83 8.35 8.59
CA LEU A 56 4.87 7.42 8.17
C LEU A 56 4.76 7.17 6.67
N LEU A 57 5.87 7.32 5.96
CA LEU A 57 6.01 6.94 4.56
C LEU A 57 6.69 5.57 4.50
N LEU A 58 6.03 4.59 3.88
CA LEU A 58 6.58 3.25 3.62
C LEU A 58 6.94 3.11 2.15
N PHE A 59 8.18 2.75 1.87
CA PHE A 59 8.66 2.51 0.50
C PHE A 59 8.84 1.00 0.29
N VAL A 60 8.05 0.44 -0.61
CA VAL A 60 8.14 -0.97 -1.02
C VAL A 60 9.17 -1.14 -2.13
N LYS A 61 9.79 -2.31 -2.18
CA LYS A 61 10.85 -2.64 -3.14
C LYS A 61 10.33 -3.35 -4.38
N THR A 62 9.33 -4.22 -4.24
CA THR A 62 8.82 -5.08 -5.32
C THR A 62 7.37 -4.76 -5.67
N SER A 63 7.00 -5.05 -6.93
CA SER A 63 5.62 -4.91 -7.39
C SER A 63 4.68 -5.81 -6.60
N TYR A 64 5.12 -7.01 -6.20
CA TYR A 64 4.35 -7.91 -5.35
C TYR A 64 4.04 -7.29 -3.98
N SER A 65 5.04 -6.69 -3.32
CA SER A 65 4.83 -5.97 -2.05
C SER A 65 3.94 -4.74 -2.22
N PHE A 66 4.07 -4.05 -3.36
CA PHE A 66 3.18 -2.94 -3.72
C PHE A 66 1.73 -3.40 -3.84
N PHE A 67 1.45 -4.47 -4.59
CA PHE A 67 0.10 -5.01 -4.73
C PHE A 67 -0.46 -5.54 -3.40
N ALA A 68 0.37 -6.19 -2.60
CA ALA A 68 -0.04 -6.68 -1.28
C ALA A 68 -0.52 -5.54 -0.39
N LEU A 69 0.20 -4.41 -0.34
CA LEU A 69 -0.21 -3.23 0.42
C LEU A 69 -1.27 -2.38 -0.29
N TYR A 70 -1.53 -2.59 -1.58
CA TYR A 70 -2.59 -1.88 -2.30
C TYR A 70 -3.98 -2.45 -1.97
N ASP A 71 -4.06 -3.71 -1.57
CA ASP A 71 -5.30 -4.35 -1.11
C ASP A 71 -5.58 -3.99 0.36
N GLU A 72 -6.67 -3.27 0.60
CA GLU A 72 -7.11 -2.84 1.93
C GLU A 72 -7.31 -4.01 2.90
N ASN A 73 -7.65 -5.20 2.40
CA ASN A 73 -7.85 -6.41 3.23
C ASN A 73 -6.55 -6.96 3.83
N ASN A 74 -5.39 -6.48 3.37
CA ASN A 74 -4.09 -6.90 3.87
C ASN A 74 -3.54 -5.99 4.96
N TRP A 75 -4.28 -4.95 5.34
CA TRP A 75 -3.89 -4.07 6.42
C TRP A 75 -4.46 -4.50 7.76
N PRO A 76 -3.67 -4.39 8.84
CA PRO A 76 -4.19 -4.58 10.19
C PRO A 76 -5.10 -3.40 10.57
N GLN A 77 -5.99 -3.61 11.54
CA GLN A 77 -6.83 -2.52 12.08
C GLN A 77 -6.02 -1.51 12.92
N SER A 78 -4.90 -1.94 13.49
CA SER A 78 -4.01 -1.12 14.31
C SER A 78 -2.57 -1.60 14.15
N LEU A 79 -1.60 -0.70 14.36
CA LEU A 79 -0.18 -1.01 14.45
C LEU A 79 0.33 -0.49 15.80
N LEU A 80 1.09 -1.30 16.53
CA LEU A 80 1.63 -1.01 17.87
C LEU A 80 0.52 -0.70 18.89
N GLY A 81 -0.66 -1.29 18.70
CA GLY A 81 -1.86 -0.98 19.49
C GLY A 81 -2.44 0.42 19.23
N LEU A 82 -1.97 1.12 18.19
CA LEU A 82 -2.46 2.43 17.80
C LEU A 82 -3.30 2.34 16.54
N ALA A 83 -4.46 2.99 16.56
CA ALA A 83 -5.25 3.20 15.36
C ALA A 83 -4.48 4.08 14.37
N PHE A 84 -4.63 3.79 13.10
CA PHE A 84 -4.05 4.58 12.02
C PHE A 84 -5.05 4.78 10.88
N SER A 85 -4.76 5.74 10.01
CA SER A 85 -5.51 5.97 8.78
C SER A 85 -4.59 6.00 7.57
N GLN A 86 -5.14 5.67 6.42
CA GLN A 86 -4.48 5.79 5.12
C GLN A 86 -5.18 6.91 4.35
N PRO A 87 -4.62 8.12 4.34
CA PRO A 87 -5.29 9.27 3.74
C PRO A 87 -5.41 9.16 2.22
N TYR A 88 -4.55 8.39 1.56
CA TYR A 88 -4.53 8.20 0.12
C TYR A 88 -3.79 6.93 -0.25
N ALA A 89 -4.36 6.17 -1.19
CA ALA A 89 -3.65 5.08 -1.85
C ALA A 89 -2.60 5.65 -2.83
N PRO A 90 -1.39 5.06 -2.90
CA PRO A 90 -0.38 5.52 -3.85
C PRO A 90 -0.86 5.30 -5.29
N SER A 91 -0.55 6.22 -6.19
CA SER A 91 -0.84 6.02 -7.62
C SER A 91 -0.13 4.78 -8.15
N ILE A 92 -0.86 3.91 -8.84
CA ILE A 92 -0.29 2.74 -9.51
C ILE A 92 0.62 3.24 -10.64
N PRO A 93 1.91 2.89 -10.66
CA PRO A 93 2.78 3.28 -11.76
C PRO A 93 2.25 2.73 -13.10
N PRO A 94 2.43 3.46 -14.22
CA PRO A 94 1.99 2.99 -15.53
C PRO A 94 2.52 1.60 -15.89
N GLN A 95 3.74 1.25 -15.45
CA GLN A 95 4.31 -0.08 -15.70
C GLN A 95 3.54 -1.23 -15.03
N LEU A 96 2.78 -0.95 -13.96
CA LEU A 96 1.96 -1.94 -13.25
C LEU A 96 0.49 -1.91 -13.67
N SER A 97 0.06 -0.93 -14.47
CA SER A 97 -1.34 -0.75 -14.88
C SER A 97 -1.93 -1.94 -15.67
N LEU A 98 -1.07 -2.70 -16.36
CA LEU A 98 -1.46 -3.91 -17.11
C LEU A 98 -1.67 -5.13 -16.19
N LEU A 99 -1.04 -5.16 -15.02
CA LEU A 99 -1.14 -6.27 -14.04
C LEU A 99 -2.37 -6.13 -13.13
N VAL A 100 -2.96 -4.94 -13.04
CA VAL A 100 -4.13 -4.65 -12.19
C VAL A 100 -5.43 -5.16 -12.84
N LYS A 101 -5.40 -5.51 -14.13
CA LYS A 101 -6.59 -5.96 -14.86
C LYS A 101 -6.84 -7.47 -14.70
N ASN A 102 -7.34 -7.87 -13.55
CA ASN A 102 -8.43 -8.88 -13.51
C ASN A 102 -9.77 -8.19 -13.83
N VAL A 103 -9.80 -7.37 -14.87
CA VAL A 103 -11.08 -7.01 -15.49
C VAL A 103 -11.36 -8.19 -16.39
N SER A 104 -12.39 -8.98 -16.07
CA SER A 104 -12.96 -9.91 -17.05
C SER A 104 -13.30 -9.08 -18.27
N LEU A 105 -12.46 -9.15 -19.29
CA LEU A 105 -12.84 -8.70 -20.62
C LEU A 105 -13.88 -9.72 -21.09
N THR A 106 -15.14 -9.54 -20.69
CA THR A 106 -16.27 -9.98 -21.50
C THR A 106 -16.20 -9.18 -22.79
N VAL A 107 -15.26 -9.55 -23.65
CA VAL A 107 -15.27 -9.16 -25.06
C VAL A 107 -16.47 -9.89 -25.61
N ASP A 108 -17.57 -9.17 -25.77
CA ASP A 108 -18.75 -9.68 -26.43
C ASP A 108 -18.43 -9.78 -27.93
N PHE A 109 -17.74 -10.86 -28.33
CA PHE A 109 -17.37 -11.14 -29.70
C PHE A 109 -18.59 -11.20 -30.64
N ALA A 110 -19.80 -11.37 -30.09
CA ALA A 110 -21.05 -11.35 -30.86
C ALA A 110 -21.32 -10.00 -31.53
N HIS A 111 -20.78 -8.89 -31.01
CA HIS A 111 -20.99 -7.56 -31.59
C HIS A 111 -19.95 -7.21 -32.67
N PHE A 112 -18.84 -7.95 -32.77
CA PHE A 112 -17.75 -7.68 -33.71
C PHE A 112 -17.95 -8.36 -35.08
N THR A 113 -18.84 -9.34 -35.17
CA THR A 113 -19.10 -10.09 -36.41
C THR A 113 -20.24 -9.53 -37.27
N ASN A 114 -20.86 -8.41 -36.88
CA ASN A 114 -22.01 -7.83 -37.59
C ASN A 114 -21.69 -6.56 -38.40
N GLU A 115 -20.41 -6.19 -38.54
CA GLU A 115 -19.99 -5.23 -39.56
C GLU A 115 -19.30 -5.98 -40.72
N VAL A 116 -20.11 -6.54 -41.62
CA VAL A 116 -19.73 -6.93 -42.99
C VAL A 116 -20.71 -6.29 -43.95
#